data_AF-A0A2H5XDZ8-F1
#
_entry.id   AF-A0A2H5XDZ8-F1
#
_cell.length_a   1.000
_cell.length_b   1.000
_cell.length_c   1.000
_cell.angle_alpha   90.00
_cell.angle_beta   90.00
_cell.angle_gamma   90.00
#
_symmetry.space_group_name_H-M   'P 1'
#
loop_
_entity.id
_entity.type
_entity.pdbx_description
1 polymer ?
#
loop_
_entity_poly.entity_id
_entity_poly.type
_entity_poly.pdbx_seq_one_letter_code
_entity_poly.pdbx_strand_id
1 'polypeptide(L)' 'MDYRNAQTNPQFLQEMLQLTGGQRKVPVIVEDGKVTIGYGGT' A
#
# COMPACT_ATOMS: atom_id res chain seq x y z
N MET A 1 -11.62 -5.67 -7.84
CA MET A 1 -10.85 -5.22 -6.68
C MET A 1 -9.52 -5.95 -6.73
N ASP A 2 -8.42 -5.22 -6.91
CA ASP A 2 -7.07 -5.80 -6.95
C ASP A 2 -6.45 -5.72 -5.57
N TYR A 3 -6.00 -6.85 -5.03
CA TYR A 3 -5.38 -6.95 -3.71
C TYR A 3 -3.93 -7.40 -3.86
N ARG A 4 -3.02 -6.59 -3.33
CA ARG A 4 -1.58 -6.80 -3.46
C ARG A 4 -0.94 -6.85 -2.08
N ASN A 5 -0.33 -7.98 -1.74
CA ASN A 5 0.22 -8.20 -0.41
C ASN A 5 1.67 -7.69 -0.33
N ALA A 6 1.85 -6.52 0.30
CA ALA A 6 3.17 -5.91 0.56
C ALA A 6 3.98 -6.61 1.68
N GLN A 7 3.40 -7.56 2.43
CA GLN A 7 4.12 -8.30 3.46
C GLN A 7 4.95 -9.44 2.87
N THR A 8 4.44 -10.11 1.84
CA THR A 8 5.05 -11.32 1.28
C THR A 8 5.69 -11.11 -0.09
N ASN A 9 5.36 -10.02 -0.79
CA ASN A 9 5.93 -9.70 -2.09
C ASN A 9 6.80 -8.42 -2.03
N PRO A 10 8.12 -8.51 -2.27
CA PRO A 10 9.02 -7.35 -2.22
C PRO A 10 8.72 -6.30 -3.29
N GLN A 11 8.14 -6.68 -4.44
CA GLN A 11 7.73 -5.74 -5.48
C GLN A 11 6.57 -4.87 -4.98
N PHE A 12 5.56 -5.49 -4.38
CA PHE A 12 4.40 -4.76 -3.82
C PHE A 12 4.79 -3.91 -2.60
N LEU A 13 5.79 -4.34 -1.83
CA LEU A 13 6.40 -3.51 -0.80
C LEU A 13 7.03 -2.25 -1.40
N GLN A 14 7.82 -2.39 -2.46
CA GLN A 14 8.46 -1.25 -3.13
C GLN A 14 7.44 -0.26 -3.69
N GLU A 15 6.39 -0.76 -4.36
CA GLU A 15 5.31 0.09 -4.88
C GLU A 15 4.59 0.84 -3.76
N MET A 16 4.27 0.17 -2.65
CA MET A 16 3.67 0.83 -1.49
C MET A 16 4.58 1.91 -0.93
N LEU A 17 5.88 1.64 -0.77
CA LEU A 17 6.84 2.63 -0.28
C LEU A 17 6.93 3.85 -1.21
N GLN A 18 6.84 3.68 -2.52
CA GLN A 18 6.80 4.79 -3.47
C GLN A 18 5.55 5.66 -3.28
N LEU A 19 4.39 5.05 -3.03
CA LEU A 19 3.12 5.75 -2.81
C LEU A 19 3.06 6.48 -1.46
N THR A 20 3.80 6.01 -0.45
CA THR A 20 3.71 6.51 0.93
C THR A 20 4.93 7.32 1.39
N GLY A 21 5.88 7.60 0.49
CA GLY A 21 7.10 8.35 0.82
C GLY A 21 8.07 7.58 1.71
N GLY A 22 8.18 6.27 1.49
CA GLY A 22 9.10 5.38 2.22
C GLY A 22 8.58 4.86 3.56
N GLN A 23 7.33 5.17 3.91
CA GLN A 23 6.73 4.72 5.17
C GLN A 23 5.88 3.47 4.95
N ARG A 24 6.12 2.41 5.73
CA ARG A 24 5.27 1.22 5.67
C ARG A 24 3.90 1.51 6.30
N LYS A 25 2.93 1.90 5.47
CA LYS A 25 1.54 2.15 5.86
C LYS A 25 0.66 1.13 5.15
N VAL A 26 -0.08 0.33 5.90
CA VAL A 26 -0.98 -0.69 5.35
C VAL A 26 -2.31 -0.68 6.12
N PRO A 27 -3.46 -0.85 5.43
CA PRO A 27 -3.61 -0.95 3.97
C PRO A 27 -3.45 0.40 3.24
N VAL A 28 -2.89 0.37 2.02
CA VAL A 28 -2.91 1.50 1.07
C VAL A 28 -4.01 1.26 0.06
N ILE A 29 -4.92 2.22 -0.07
CA ILE A 29 -6.04 2.16 -1.01
C ILE A 29 -5.79 3.22 -2.08
N VAL A 30 -5.77 2.80 -3.35
CA VAL A 30 -5.64 3.67 -4.51
C VAL A 30 -6.94 3.66 -5.27
N GLU A 31 -7.64 4.80 -5.31
CA GLU A 31 -8.91 4.98 -5.99
C GLU A 31 -8.83 6.26 -6.82
N ASP A 32 -9.11 6.18 -8.12
CA ASP A 32 -9.03 7.31 -9.07
C ASP A 32 -7.72 8.12 -8.98
N GLY A 33 -6.60 7.43 -8.76
CA GLY A 33 -5.27 8.03 -8.60
C GLY A 33 -5.02 8.68 -7.23
N LYS A 34 -6.01 8.69 -6.34
CA LYS A 34 -5.87 9.18 -4.97
C LYS A 34 -5.37 8.06 -4.06
N VAL A 35 -4.29 8.34 -3.33
CA VAL A 35 -3.75 7.44 -2.30
C VAL A 35 -4.37 7.77 -0.95
N THR A 36 -4.98 6.77 -0.31
CA THR A 36 -5.50 6.87 1.06
C THR A 36 -4.92 5.75 1.92
N ILE A 37 -4.72 6.06 3.20
CA ILE A 37 -4.25 5.09 4.19
C ILE A 37 -5.45 4.63 4.99
N GLY A 38 -5.78 3.35 4.88
CA GLY A 38 -6.82 2.76 5.69
C GLY A 38 -6.37 2.54 7.12
N TYR A 39 -7.34 2.45 8.03
CA TYR A 39 -7.12 2.06 9.42
C TYR A 39 -7.46 0.56 9.54
N GLY A 40 -6.55 -0.27 10.07
CA GLY A 40 -6.81 -1.69 10.31
C GLY A 40 -5.75 -2.69 9.84
N GLY A 41 -4.49 -2.28 9.61
CA GLY A 41 -3.41 -3.21 9.32
C GLY A 41 -2.90 -3.92 10.57
N THR A 42 -3.54 -5.03 10.98
CA THR A 42 -2.89 -6.09 11.79
C THR A 42 -2.54 -7.26 10.89
#